data_AF-A0A349DXL5-F1
#
_entry.id   AF-A0A349DXL5-F1
#
_cell.length_a   1.000
_cell.length_b   1.000
_cell.length_c   1.000
_cell.angle_alpha   90.00
_cell.angle_beta   90.00
_cell.angle_gamma   90.00
#
_symmetry.space_group_name_H-M   'P 1'
#
loop_
_entity.id
_entity.type
_entity.pdbx_description
1 polymer ?
#
loop_
_entity_poly.entity_id
_entity_poly.type
_entity_poly.pdbx_seq_one_letter_code
_entity_poly.pdbx_strand_id
1 'polypeptide(L)'
;MSILDSLLQKINDPSLTPISGTDAAFLVTESPNSPMHVGTLTIVEGSLSFEDFKNSLMSKMHLVPKFRQRLVTVPLNLDSPYWVDDPNFDIDIHLKRVALPNPKDWRTLRELTSSIFSTPLDLRRPLWSIDYIEGLDGVSQLPKGSVAIVSKVHHVMVDGISGMGIMSVMYDSSAKVPAKKTTTSPVPYNPPPIPDDLSILLKSSLSFFNNPLKLPRLVAEMLYKNVSNMAIQQIMPSENLPSSSYSVPRTIFNENISPKRKWGTAILEFERVKNLKDVMGVKLNDVLLAICSGAIRKYLVEKNKLPAQSIVANVPISVRGKEDDGKIDNRISNMIIPIATDVADPIECLEAINEYTVAGKAKHKALGAKTLSKMADAVPFGLANLAAGIYSRYDLKKLHKPVFNVTITNVPGPQKPLHLQGHKVETIMGMGPLIDGLGLIIAILSYNGYITISPTSDAHTMPDIDVFCRYLRESANELETLVLAKAKKEAELKKPKSDAFFQDLKKYLAASPDNFKDYEGVFQFNVNGVNTTNWQVNLNKGLVKRGSYKDPDALITITDRHLNQIARAEIGLTEAKIQGRIKVEDFNNKFDHFVNLVTDMVTG
;
A
#
# COMPACT_ATOMS: atom_id res chain seq x y z
N MET A 1 -42.37 -1.26 39.77
CA MET A 1 -41.41 -0.34 39.11
C MET A 1 -42.21 0.68 38.35
N SER A 2 -41.96 1.96 38.58
CA SER A 2 -42.67 3.03 37.86
C SER A 2 -42.24 3.04 36.39
N ILE A 3 -43.08 3.58 35.50
CA ILE A 3 -42.73 3.81 34.08
C ILE A 3 -41.42 4.63 33.97
N LEU A 4 -41.19 5.52 34.93
CA LEU A 4 -39.99 6.34 35.03
C LEU A 4 -38.73 5.50 35.31
N ASP A 5 -38.82 4.50 36.20
CA ASP A 5 -37.69 3.60 36.49
C ASP A 5 -37.33 2.74 35.28
N SER A 6 -38.34 2.24 34.56
CA SER A 6 -38.16 1.48 33.31
C SER A 6 -37.51 2.32 32.20
N LEU A 7 -37.93 3.59 32.06
CA LEU A 7 -37.32 4.53 31.11
C LEU A 7 -35.87 4.88 31.50
N LEU A 8 -35.61 5.16 32.78
CA LEU A 8 -34.26 5.46 33.28
C LEU A 8 -33.31 4.27 33.11
N GLN A 9 -33.80 3.05 33.28
CA GLN A 9 -33.02 1.83 33.07
C GLN A 9 -32.68 1.60 31.58
N LYS A 10 -33.64 1.87 30.66
CA LYS A 10 -33.39 1.84 29.21
C LYS A 10 -32.40 2.91 28.75
N ILE A 11 -32.48 4.11 29.33
CA ILE A 11 -31.58 5.23 29.04
C ILE A 11 -30.13 4.91 29.44
N ASN A 12 -29.95 4.26 30.59
CA ASN A 12 -28.63 3.91 31.12
C ASN A 12 -28.08 2.57 30.59
N ASP A 13 -28.71 1.95 29.59
CA ASP A 13 -28.27 0.68 29.04
C ASP A 13 -26.87 0.82 28.39
N PRO A 14 -25.81 0.21 28.96
CA PRO A 14 -24.46 0.33 28.44
C PRO A 14 -24.25 -0.43 27.11
N SER A 15 -25.19 -1.26 26.68
CA SER A 15 -25.11 -2.02 25.43
C SER A 15 -25.32 -1.16 24.18
N LEU A 16 -26.04 -0.04 24.29
CA LEU A 16 -26.32 0.86 23.16
C LEU A 16 -25.20 1.88 23.01
N THR A 17 -24.31 1.63 22.04
CA THR A 17 -23.16 2.47 21.73
C THR A 17 -23.38 3.24 20.43
N PRO A 18 -23.23 4.58 20.43
CA PRO A 18 -23.26 5.36 19.20
C PRO A 18 -22.01 5.06 18.37
N ILE A 19 -22.12 5.19 17.05
CA ILE A 19 -20.93 5.16 16.20
C ILE A 19 -20.05 6.39 16.44
N SER A 20 -18.74 6.25 16.24
CA SER A 20 -17.80 7.38 16.33
C SER A 20 -18.08 8.41 15.22
N GLY A 21 -17.69 9.67 15.41
CA GLY A 21 -17.86 10.71 14.37
C GLY A 21 -17.10 10.40 13.08
N THR A 22 -15.92 9.78 13.18
CA THR A 22 -15.15 9.30 12.02
C THR A 22 -15.85 8.16 11.28
N ASP A 23 -16.53 7.26 11.98
CA ASP A 23 -17.30 6.18 11.34
C ASP A 23 -18.60 6.73 10.71
N ALA A 24 -19.23 7.71 11.36
CA ALA A 24 -20.41 8.41 10.86
C ALA A 24 -20.14 9.14 9.54
N ALA A 25 -18.92 9.65 9.32
CA ALA A 25 -18.52 10.29 8.07
C ALA A 25 -18.68 9.37 6.84
N PHE A 26 -18.47 8.05 7.00
CA PHE A 26 -18.69 7.09 5.92
C PHE A 26 -20.17 6.93 5.56
N LEU A 27 -21.07 6.99 6.54
CA LEU A 27 -22.51 6.98 6.26
C LEU A 27 -22.96 8.29 5.61
N VAL A 28 -22.40 9.43 6.04
CA VAL A 28 -22.71 10.75 5.48
C VAL A 28 -22.28 10.88 4.03
N THR A 29 -21.14 10.27 3.68
CA THR A 29 -20.60 10.31 2.31
C THR A 29 -21.19 9.25 1.39
N GLU A 30 -21.95 8.29 1.93
CA GLU A 30 -22.60 7.26 1.14
C GLU A 30 -23.74 7.83 0.28
N SER A 31 -23.83 7.34 -0.95
CA SER A 31 -24.94 7.62 -1.86
C SER A 31 -25.20 6.43 -2.76
N PRO A 32 -26.33 6.39 -3.51
CA PRO A 32 -26.59 5.31 -4.46
C PRO A 32 -25.47 5.09 -5.49
N ASN A 33 -24.74 6.16 -5.84
CA ASN A 33 -23.60 6.09 -6.77
C ASN A 33 -22.26 5.87 -6.07
N SER A 34 -22.21 5.96 -4.75
CA SER A 34 -21.01 5.93 -3.92
C SER A 34 -21.20 5.04 -2.68
N PRO A 35 -21.45 3.72 -2.83
CA PRO A 35 -21.53 2.83 -1.68
C PRO A 35 -20.21 2.83 -0.90
N MET A 36 -20.28 2.96 0.43
CA MET A 36 -19.10 3.11 1.29
C MET A 36 -18.70 1.80 1.95
N HIS A 37 -18.67 0.71 1.17
CA HIS A 37 -18.14 -0.58 1.60
C HIS A 37 -16.73 -0.85 1.07
N VAL A 38 -15.94 -1.55 1.87
CA VAL A 38 -14.68 -2.18 1.48
C VAL A 38 -14.92 -3.66 1.20
N GLY A 39 -14.00 -4.31 0.49
CA GLY A 39 -14.14 -5.74 0.26
C GLY A 39 -12.85 -6.43 -0.12
N THR A 40 -12.93 -7.76 -0.20
CA THR A 40 -11.84 -8.60 -0.70
C THR A 40 -12.36 -9.65 -1.68
N LEU A 41 -11.53 -10.03 -2.65
CA LEU A 41 -11.65 -11.30 -3.36
C LEU A 41 -10.56 -12.23 -2.80
N THR A 42 -10.98 -13.29 -2.12
CA THR A 42 -10.07 -14.32 -1.58
C THR A 42 -10.21 -15.60 -2.38
N ILE A 43 -9.10 -16.20 -2.79
CA ILE A 43 -9.09 -17.52 -3.44
C ILE A 43 -8.67 -18.58 -2.43
N VAL A 44 -9.45 -19.66 -2.33
CA VAL A 44 -9.17 -20.82 -1.46
C VAL A 44 -9.06 -22.08 -2.32
N GLU A 45 -8.05 -22.91 -2.08
CA GLU A 45 -7.83 -24.15 -2.84
C GLU A 45 -8.63 -25.35 -2.32
N GLY A 46 -8.60 -26.46 -3.06
CA GLY A 46 -8.91 -27.77 -2.51
C GLY A 46 -10.39 -28.12 -2.32
N SER A 47 -11.31 -27.51 -3.07
CA SER A 47 -12.75 -27.88 -3.05
C SER A 47 -13.43 -27.71 -1.70
N LEU A 48 -13.10 -26.65 -0.95
CA LEU A 48 -13.85 -26.23 0.24
C LEU A 48 -15.35 -26.18 -0.09
N SER A 49 -16.22 -26.92 0.57
CA SER A 49 -17.67 -26.90 0.27
C SER A 49 -18.35 -25.65 0.83
N PHE A 50 -19.46 -25.22 0.21
CA PHE A 50 -20.27 -24.10 0.71
C PHE A 50 -20.81 -24.35 2.14
N GLU A 51 -21.23 -25.57 2.44
CA GLU A 51 -21.76 -25.91 3.77
C GLU A 51 -20.67 -25.87 4.84
N ASP A 52 -19.47 -26.40 4.55
CA ASP A 52 -18.33 -26.32 5.47
C ASP A 52 -17.90 -24.88 5.70
N PHE A 53 -17.90 -24.06 4.63
CA PHE A 53 -17.65 -22.62 4.73
C PHE A 53 -18.68 -21.92 5.63
N LYS A 54 -19.98 -22.14 5.38
CA LYS A 54 -21.09 -21.56 6.17
C LYS A 54 -20.99 -21.96 7.64
N ASN A 55 -20.81 -23.25 7.93
CA ASN A 55 -20.67 -23.76 9.29
C ASN A 55 -19.45 -23.17 10.00
N SER A 56 -18.32 -23.03 9.29
CA SER A 56 -17.11 -22.40 9.83
C SER A 56 -17.31 -20.92 10.15
N LEU A 57 -18.06 -20.18 9.32
CA LEU A 57 -18.37 -18.78 9.59
C LEU A 57 -19.30 -18.68 10.82
N MET A 58 -20.36 -19.48 10.87
CA MET A 58 -21.32 -19.51 11.99
C MET A 58 -20.66 -19.78 13.34
N SER A 59 -19.70 -20.72 13.40
CA SER A 59 -19.01 -21.06 14.65
C SER A 59 -18.17 -19.90 15.18
N LYS A 60 -17.67 -19.02 14.31
CA LYS A 60 -16.79 -17.89 14.66
C LYS A 60 -17.51 -16.56 14.83
N MET A 61 -18.78 -16.43 14.42
CA MET A 61 -19.51 -15.16 14.46
C MET A 61 -19.56 -14.47 15.83
N HIS A 62 -19.65 -15.25 16.91
CA HIS A 62 -19.70 -14.73 18.28
C HIS A 62 -18.41 -13.98 18.69
N LEU A 63 -17.30 -14.23 17.99
CA LEU A 63 -16.01 -13.54 18.19
C LEU A 63 -16.01 -12.13 17.57
N VAL A 64 -16.96 -11.83 16.68
CA VAL A 64 -17.12 -10.52 16.05
C VAL A 64 -18.57 -10.06 16.20
N PRO A 65 -18.99 -9.55 17.38
CA PRO A 65 -20.39 -9.20 17.66
C PRO A 65 -21.05 -8.32 16.60
N LYS A 66 -20.29 -7.39 16.00
CA LYS A 66 -20.76 -6.51 14.92
C LYS A 66 -21.37 -7.27 13.72
N PHE A 67 -21.04 -8.54 13.50
CA PHE A 67 -21.63 -9.34 12.42
C PHE A 67 -23.11 -9.67 12.64
N ARG A 68 -23.60 -9.53 13.88
CA ARG A 68 -25.01 -9.69 14.23
C ARG A 68 -25.65 -8.37 14.68
N GLN A 69 -24.96 -7.25 14.47
CA GLN A 69 -25.46 -5.92 14.84
C GLN A 69 -25.82 -5.12 13.60
N ARG A 70 -26.88 -4.32 13.71
CA ARG A 70 -27.33 -3.37 12.69
C ARG A 70 -27.35 -1.96 13.25
N LEU A 71 -27.42 -0.97 12.36
CA LEU A 71 -27.56 0.42 12.76
C LEU A 71 -29.04 0.79 12.97
N VAL A 72 -29.30 1.57 14.00
CA VAL A 72 -30.58 2.27 14.21
C VAL A 72 -30.32 3.77 14.25
N THR A 73 -31.01 4.49 13.38
CA THR A 73 -30.96 5.95 13.29
C THR A 73 -31.81 6.59 14.37
N VAL A 74 -31.32 7.68 14.96
CA VAL A 74 -32.13 8.51 15.86
C VAL A 74 -33.17 9.28 15.02
N PRO A 75 -34.43 9.42 15.47
CA PRO A 75 -35.44 10.19 14.74
C PRO A 75 -34.94 11.57 14.31
N LEU A 76 -35.29 11.98 13.09
CA LEU A 76 -34.84 13.22 12.45
C LEU A 76 -33.32 13.36 12.27
N ASN A 77 -32.54 12.28 12.43
CA ASN A 77 -31.07 12.28 12.40
C ASN A 77 -30.44 13.30 13.37
N LEU A 78 -31.06 13.48 14.55
CA LEU A 78 -30.60 14.42 15.58
C LEU A 78 -29.24 14.04 16.19
N ASP A 79 -28.84 12.79 16.03
CA ASP A 79 -27.59 12.23 16.56
C ASP A 79 -27.09 11.08 15.66
N SER A 80 -25.86 10.64 15.90
CA SER A 80 -25.25 9.52 15.20
C SER A 80 -26.03 8.21 15.42
N PRO A 81 -26.11 7.33 14.42
CA PRO A 81 -26.73 6.01 14.58
C PRO A 81 -26.07 5.16 15.68
N TYR A 82 -26.86 4.28 16.27
CA TYR A 82 -26.41 3.35 17.31
C TYR A 82 -26.30 1.93 16.76
N TRP A 83 -25.29 1.18 17.24
CA TRP A 83 -25.24 -0.26 17.05
C TRP A 83 -26.24 -0.95 17.97
N VAL A 84 -27.06 -1.84 17.40
CA VAL A 84 -27.97 -2.70 18.15
C VAL A 84 -27.86 -4.13 17.63
N ASP A 85 -28.04 -5.11 18.51
CA ASP A 85 -28.19 -6.50 18.10
C ASP A 85 -29.43 -6.67 17.21
N ASP A 86 -29.31 -7.46 16.13
CA ASP A 86 -30.41 -7.70 15.19
C ASP A 86 -31.21 -8.95 15.59
N PRO A 87 -32.43 -8.81 16.16
CA PRO A 87 -33.23 -9.96 16.57
C PRO A 87 -33.69 -10.85 15.40
N ASN A 88 -33.61 -10.36 14.17
CA ASN A 88 -33.99 -11.10 12.96
C ASN A 88 -32.76 -11.51 12.14
N PHE A 89 -31.59 -11.60 12.76
CA PHE A 89 -30.36 -12.01 12.08
C PHE A 89 -30.54 -13.40 11.43
N ASP A 90 -30.35 -13.45 10.12
CA ASP A 90 -30.35 -14.67 9.32
C ASP A 90 -29.13 -14.67 8.39
N ILE A 91 -28.24 -15.65 8.59
CA ILE A 91 -27.00 -15.76 7.83
C ILE A 91 -27.24 -15.98 6.33
N ASP A 92 -28.34 -16.62 5.95
CA ASP A 92 -28.66 -16.93 4.55
C ASP A 92 -29.01 -15.68 3.74
N ILE A 93 -29.33 -14.56 4.40
CA ILE A 93 -29.50 -13.26 3.76
C ILE A 93 -28.14 -12.63 3.41
N HIS A 94 -27.10 -12.94 4.20
CA HIS A 94 -25.76 -12.38 4.03
C HIS A 94 -24.84 -13.25 3.17
N LEU A 95 -25.15 -14.54 3.03
CA LEU A 95 -24.39 -15.49 2.20
C LEU A 95 -25.08 -15.77 0.87
N LYS A 96 -24.35 -15.62 -0.23
CA LYS A 96 -24.80 -16.01 -1.56
C LYS A 96 -23.88 -17.06 -2.13
N ARG A 97 -24.46 -18.15 -2.63
CA ARG A 97 -23.74 -19.15 -3.42
C ARG A 97 -23.93 -18.88 -4.90
N VAL A 98 -22.84 -18.74 -5.64
CA VAL A 98 -22.83 -18.38 -7.06
C VAL A 98 -21.91 -19.33 -7.81
N ALA A 99 -22.25 -19.69 -9.05
CA ALA A 99 -21.33 -20.37 -9.95
C ALA A 99 -20.73 -19.35 -10.92
N LEU A 100 -19.43 -19.44 -11.18
CA LEU A 100 -18.76 -18.59 -12.15
C LEU A 100 -19.33 -18.87 -13.56
N PRO A 101 -19.82 -17.85 -14.30
CA PRO A 101 -20.32 -18.03 -15.65
C PRO A 101 -19.23 -18.48 -16.63
N ASN A 102 -19.61 -19.06 -17.76
CA ASN A 102 -18.69 -19.31 -18.88
C ASN A 102 -18.17 -17.98 -19.46
N PRO A 103 -16.90 -17.88 -19.90
CA PRO A 103 -15.92 -18.96 -20.07
C PRO A 103 -15.13 -19.38 -18.81
N LYS A 104 -15.52 -18.92 -17.61
CA LYS A 104 -14.89 -19.29 -16.33
C LYS A 104 -13.41 -18.93 -16.26
N ASP A 105 -13.04 -17.78 -16.82
CA ASP A 105 -11.69 -17.27 -16.82
C ASP A 105 -11.53 -16.09 -15.82
N TRP A 106 -10.31 -15.57 -15.73
CA TRP A 106 -9.99 -14.41 -14.92
C TRP A 106 -10.80 -13.16 -15.28
N ARG A 107 -11.17 -13.01 -16.56
CA ARG A 107 -11.98 -11.88 -17.02
C ARG A 107 -13.39 -11.98 -16.43
N THR A 108 -14.02 -13.14 -16.55
CA THR A 108 -15.36 -13.40 -16.04
C THR A 108 -15.40 -13.25 -14.52
N LEU A 109 -14.37 -13.74 -13.81
CA LEU A 109 -14.27 -13.57 -12.36
C LEU A 109 -14.19 -12.10 -11.95
N ARG A 110 -13.40 -11.28 -12.65
CA ARG A 110 -13.33 -9.83 -12.41
C ARG A 110 -14.64 -9.12 -12.70
N GLU A 111 -15.33 -9.48 -13.79
CA GLU A 111 -16.62 -8.89 -14.16
C GLU A 111 -17.70 -9.21 -13.11
N LEU A 112 -17.78 -10.46 -12.66
CA LEU A 112 -18.68 -10.87 -11.58
C LEU A 112 -18.34 -10.16 -10.26
N THR A 113 -17.06 -10.13 -9.87
CA THR A 113 -16.59 -9.43 -8.66
C THR A 113 -16.93 -7.94 -8.72
N SER A 114 -16.72 -7.29 -9.87
CA SER A 114 -17.09 -5.88 -10.10
C SER A 114 -18.59 -5.65 -9.92
N SER A 115 -19.43 -6.56 -10.44
CA SER A 115 -20.89 -6.50 -10.28
C SER A 115 -21.32 -6.64 -8.83
N ILE A 116 -20.76 -7.62 -8.11
CA ILE A 116 -21.02 -7.83 -6.68
C ILE A 116 -20.63 -6.58 -5.89
N PHE A 117 -19.45 -6.02 -6.15
CA PHE A 117 -18.93 -4.83 -5.47
C PHE A 117 -19.69 -3.54 -5.81
N SER A 118 -20.36 -3.47 -6.97
CA SER A 118 -21.21 -2.33 -7.35
C SER A 118 -22.51 -2.26 -6.54
N THR A 119 -22.96 -3.40 -5.97
CA THR A 119 -24.25 -3.48 -5.27
C THR A 119 -24.10 -2.96 -3.84
N PRO A 120 -24.87 -1.93 -3.42
CA PRO A 120 -24.82 -1.41 -2.04
C PRO A 120 -25.31 -2.44 -1.02
N LEU A 121 -24.90 -2.27 0.23
CA LEU A 121 -25.43 -3.04 1.36
C LEU A 121 -26.77 -2.45 1.84
N ASP A 122 -27.66 -3.29 2.36
CA ASP A 122 -28.92 -2.81 2.97
C ASP A 122 -28.63 -2.27 4.38
N LEU A 123 -28.72 -0.95 4.55
CA LEU A 123 -28.39 -0.28 5.82
C LEU A 123 -29.28 -0.69 7.01
N ARG A 124 -30.38 -1.43 6.76
CA ARG A 124 -31.31 -1.90 7.78
C ARG A 124 -30.89 -3.24 8.41
N ARG A 125 -29.79 -3.84 7.96
CA ARG A 125 -29.29 -5.15 8.39
C ARG A 125 -27.83 -5.03 8.85
N PRO A 126 -27.23 -6.10 9.41
CA PRO A 126 -25.79 -6.12 9.61
C PRO A 126 -25.03 -5.83 8.32
N LEU A 127 -24.08 -4.91 8.39
CA LEU A 127 -23.54 -4.24 7.19
C LEU A 127 -22.41 -5.02 6.53
N TRP A 128 -22.67 -6.27 6.20
CA TRP A 128 -21.74 -7.15 5.50
C TRP A 128 -22.47 -8.14 4.60
N SER A 129 -21.77 -8.63 3.58
CA SER A 129 -22.24 -9.73 2.73
C SER A 129 -21.05 -10.54 2.22
N ILE A 130 -21.28 -11.82 1.91
CA ILE A 130 -20.28 -12.68 1.30
C ILE A 130 -20.91 -13.44 0.13
N ASP A 131 -20.26 -13.37 -1.02
CA ASP A 131 -20.59 -14.15 -2.20
C ASP A 131 -19.51 -15.25 -2.35
N TYR A 132 -19.93 -16.50 -2.22
CA TYR A 132 -19.11 -17.69 -2.41
C TYR A 132 -19.28 -18.19 -3.85
N ILE A 133 -18.19 -18.21 -4.61
CA ILE A 133 -18.16 -18.43 -6.06
C ILE A 133 -17.45 -19.75 -6.37
N GLU A 134 -18.17 -20.65 -7.02
CA GLU A 134 -17.69 -21.98 -7.45
C GLU A 134 -17.31 -22.01 -8.93
N GLY A 135 -16.62 -23.08 -9.33
CA GLY A 135 -16.36 -23.37 -10.75
C GLY A 135 -15.17 -22.60 -11.33
N LEU A 136 -14.11 -22.38 -10.55
CA LEU A 136 -12.91 -21.68 -10.99
C LEU A 136 -11.91 -22.58 -11.75
N ASP A 137 -12.27 -23.82 -12.10
CA ASP A 137 -11.37 -24.77 -12.78
C ASP A 137 -10.86 -24.27 -14.14
N GLY A 138 -11.59 -23.36 -14.79
CA GLY A 138 -11.17 -22.72 -16.04
C GLY A 138 -10.22 -21.53 -15.85
N VAL A 139 -10.01 -21.07 -14.61
CA VAL A 139 -9.17 -19.92 -14.29
C VAL A 139 -7.72 -20.37 -14.22
N SER A 140 -6.92 -19.91 -15.19
CA SER A 140 -5.50 -20.24 -15.27
C SER A 140 -4.75 -19.90 -13.97
N GLN A 141 -3.77 -20.72 -13.60
CA GLN A 141 -2.90 -20.54 -12.42
C GLN A 141 -3.57 -20.83 -11.07
N LEU A 142 -4.86 -21.21 -11.05
CA LEU A 142 -5.52 -21.67 -9.84
C LEU A 142 -5.54 -23.21 -9.77
N PRO A 143 -5.35 -23.79 -8.57
CA PRO A 143 -5.58 -25.22 -8.37
C PRO A 143 -7.01 -25.64 -8.75
N LYS A 144 -7.18 -26.88 -9.23
CA LYS A 144 -8.51 -27.44 -9.47
C LYS A 144 -9.32 -27.50 -8.18
N GLY A 145 -10.61 -27.23 -8.28
CA GLY A 145 -11.52 -27.14 -7.15
C GLY A 145 -11.38 -25.87 -6.33
N SER A 146 -10.60 -24.87 -6.79
CA SER A 146 -10.56 -23.57 -6.11
C SER A 146 -11.92 -22.89 -6.10
N VAL A 147 -12.18 -22.12 -5.04
CA VAL A 147 -13.35 -21.26 -4.87
C VAL A 147 -12.92 -19.82 -4.62
N ALA A 148 -13.75 -18.87 -5.03
CA ALA A 148 -13.58 -17.46 -4.74
C ALA A 148 -14.57 -17.02 -3.66
N ILE A 149 -14.12 -16.21 -2.70
CA ILE A 149 -14.94 -15.62 -1.65
C ILE A 149 -14.84 -14.12 -1.82
N VAL A 150 -15.93 -13.48 -2.26
CA VAL A 150 -16.04 -12.02 -2.31
C VAL A 150 -16.70 -11.55 -1.03
N SER A 151 -15.95 -10.89 -0.17
CA SER A 151 -16.48 -10.30 1.05
C SER A 151 -16.70 -8.79 0.87
N LYS A 152 -17.80 -8.27 1.39
CA LYS A 152 -18.09 -6.84 1.48
C LYS A 152 -18.46 -6.49 2.91
N VAL A 153 -17.90 -5.41 3.41
CA VAL A 153 -18.22 -4.87 4.74
C VAL A 153 -18.29 -3.36 4.64
N HIS A 154 -19.32 -2.75 5.23
CA HIS A 154 -19.44 -1.30 5.24
C HIS A 154 -18.32 -0.67 6.09
N HIS A 155 -17.75 0.44 5.64
CA HIS A 155 -16.57 1.05 6.26
C HIS A 155 -16.82 1.56 7.69
N VAL A 156 -18.08 1.72 8.09
CA VAL A 156 -18.52 1.98 9.49
C VAL A 156 -18.24 0.80 10.44
N MET A 157 -18.14 -0.43 9.93
CA MET A 157 -17.84 -1.60 10.74
C MET A 157 -16.33 -1.78 10.98
N VAL A 158 -15.51 -1.42 9.99
CA VAL A 158 -14.08 -1.73 9.91
C VAL A 158 -13.29 -0.61 9.26
N ASP A 159 -12.16 -0.26 9.87
CA ASP A 159 -11.07 0.44 9.20
C ASP A 159 -10.13 -0.58 8.49
N GLY A 160 -9.21 -0.10 7.65
CA GLY A 160 -8.32 -0.97 6.85
C GLY A 160 -7.48 -1.98 7.67
N ILE A 161 -7.14 -1.65 8.93
CA ILE A 161 -6.36 -2.52 9.82
C ILE A 161 -7.30 -3.44 10.63
N SER A 162 -8.49 -2.97 11.00
CA SER A 162 -9.55 -3.75 11.65
C SER A 162 -10.09 -4.84 10.73
N GLY A 163 -10.12 -4.58 9.41
CA GLY A 163 -10.41 -5.61 8.40
C GLY A 163 -9.45 -6.80 8.47
N MET A 164 -8.16 -6.55 8.75
CA MET A 164 -7.17 -7.61 8.97
C MET A 164 -7.40 -8.38 10.27
N GLY A 165 -7.90 -7.70 11.31
CA GLY A 165 -8.33 -8.35 12.56
C GLY A 165 -9.48 -9.34 12.33
N ILE A 166 -10.50 -8.93 11.57
CA ILE A 166 -11.60 -9.83 11.17
C ILE A 166 -11.06 -11.00 10.35
N MET A 167 -10.12 -10.74 9.44
CA MET A 167 -9.48 -11.79 8.66
C MET A 167 -8.73 -12.81 9.54
N SER A 168 -8.04 -12.35 10.60
CA SER A 168 -7.35 -13.24 11.54
C SER A 168 -8.28 -14.14 12.36
N VAL A 169 -9.53 -13.71 12.56
CA VAL A 169 -10.56 -14.54 13.21
C VAL A 169 -11.08 -15.58 12.21
N MET A 170 -11.37 -15.14 10.99
CA MET A 170 -11.98 -15.97 9.96
C MET A 170 -11.07 -17.09 9.46
N TYR A 171 -9.77 -16.82 9.30
CA TYR A 171 -8.81 -17.78 8.75
C TYR A 171 -7.85 -18.32 9.81
N ASP A 172 -7.51 -19.60 9.70
CA ASP A 172 -6.61 -20.30 10.60
C ASP A 172 -5.16 -20.16 10.13
N SER A 173 -4.23 -19.98 11.08
CA SER A 173 -2.79 -19.84 10.77
C SER A 173 -2.07 -21.19 10.55
N SER A 174 -2.76 -22.32 10.68
CA SER A 174 -2.19 -23.67 10.57
C SER A 174 -3.07 -24.60 9.77
N ALA A 175 -2.47 -25.35 8.84
CA ALA A 175 -3.13 -26.42 8.08
C ALA A 175 -3.59 -27.59 8.96
N LYS A 176 -2.99 -27.78 10.15
CA LYS A 176 -3.25 -28.93 11.04
C LYS A 176 -4.52 -28.79 11.87
N VAL A 177 -5.29 -27.72 11.71
CA VAL A 177 -6.62 -27.63 12.31
C VAL A 177 -7.54 -28.55 11.49
N PRO A 178 -7.92 -29.73 11.98
CA PRO A 178 -8.78 -30.63 11.20
C PRO A 178 -10.11 -29.91 10.97
N ALA A 179 -10.64 -29.96 9.75
CA ALA A 179 -11.97 -29.42 9.39
C ALA A 179 -13.09 -29.87 10.36
N LYS A 180 -12.90 -30.99 11.06
CA LYS A 180 -13.82 -31.54 12.07
C LYS A 180 -13.65 -31.05 13.51
N LYS A 181 -12.58 -30.30 13.86
CA LYS A 181 -12.35 -29.85 15.26
C LYS A 181 -12.63 -28.36 15.51
N THR A 182 -12.90 -27.56 14.48
CA THR A 182 -13.28 -26.12 14.61
C THR A 182 -14.77 -25.85 14.62
N THR A 183 -15.61 -26.86 14.38
CA THR A 183 -17.06 -26.74 14.51
C THR A 183 -17.44 -26.95 15.98
N THR A 184 -17.10 -26.00 16.85
CA THR A 184 -17.93 -25.80 18.04
C THR A 184 -19.33 -25.47 17.54
N SER A 185 -20.37 -26.05 18.16
CA SER A 185 -21.74 -25.71 17.81
C SER A 185 -21.92 -24.18 17.88
N PRO A 186 -22.63 -23.55 16.92
CA PRO A 186 -22.87 -22.12 16.95
C PRO A 186 -23.43 -21.70 18.32
N VAL A 187 -22.85 -20.67 18.92
CA VAL A 187 -23.35 -20.12 20.18
C VAL A 187 -24.78 -19.60 19.93
N PRO A 188 -25.78 -20.05 20.73
CA PRO A 188 -27.16 -19.58 20.59
C PRO A 188 -27.22 -18.06 20.60
N TYR A 189 -28.02 -17.50 19.70
CA TYR A 189 -28.19 -16.06 19.58
C TYR A 189 -29.59 -15.68 20.06
N ASN A 190 -29.66 -15.06 21.23
CA ASN A 190 -30.92 -14.61 21.82
C ASN A 190 -30.78 -13.13 22.25
N PRO A 191 -30.79 -12.21 21.27
CA PRO A 191 -30.56 -10.79 21.56
C PRO A 191 -31.79 -10.15 22.22
N PRO A 192 -31.61 -9.04 22.95
CA PRO A 192 -32.72 -8.23 23.42
C PRO A 192 -33.51 -7.63 22.23
N PRO A 193 -34.78 -7.25 22.41
CA PRO A 193 -35.53 -6.55 21.39
C PRO A 193 -34.90 -5.19 21.08
N ILE A 194 -35.12 -4.70 19.85
CA ILE A 194 -34.65 -3.39 19.41
C ILE A 194 -35.27 -2.31 20.34
N PRO A 195 -34.47 -1.34 20.83
CA PRO A 195 -35.01 -0.23 21.62
C PRO A 195 -36.03 0.59 20.84
N ASP A 196 -37.06 1.08 21.53
CA ASP A 196 -38.08 1.94 20.94
C ASP A 196 -37.53 3.35 20.61
N ASP A 197 -38.09 4.01 19.59
CA ASP A 197 -37.62 5.32 19.09
C ASP A 197 -37.59 6.40 20.18
N LEU A 198 -38.53 6.36 21.14
CA LEU A 198 -38.59 7.31 22.26
C LEU A 198 -37.41 7.10 23.22
N SER A 199 -37.06 5.85 23.52
CA SER A 199 -35.90 5.52 24.36
C SER A 199 -34.57 5.97 23.74
N ILE A 200 -34.41 5.81 22.42
CA ILE A 200 -33.21 6.26 21.69
C ILE A 200 -33.15 7.79 21.68
N LEU A 201 -34.27 8.46 21.41
CA LEU A 201 -34.35 9.93 21.44
C LEU A 201 -34.07 10.50 22.82
N LEU A 202 -34.61 9.89 23.89
CA LEU A 202 -34.33 10.30 25.27
C LEU A 202 -32.86 10.08 25.65
N LYS A 203 -32.25 8.97 25.24
CA LYS A 203 -30.82 8.70 25.46
C LYS A 203 -29.93 9.72 24.72
N SER A 204 -30.29 10.05 23.49
CA SER A 204 -29.64 11.11 22.71
C SER A 204 -29.86 12.49 23.35
N SER A 205 -31.01 12.77 23.97
CA SER A 205 -31.24 14.05 24.64
C SER A 205 -30.37 14.29 25.88
N LEU A 206 -29.89 13.23 26.53
CA LEU A 206 -29.02 13.33 27.73
C LEU A 206 -27.56 13.68 27.40
N SER A 207 -27.04 13.30 26.23
CA SER A 207 -25.78 13.87 25.72
C SER A 207 -25.93 15.35 25.36
N PHE A 208 -27.16 15.81 25.08
CA PHE A 208 -27.54 17.21 24.84
C PHE A 208 -27.86 18.03 26.11
N PHE A 209 -28.17 17.42 27.26
CA PHE A 209 -28.52 18.15 28.49
C PHE A 209 -27.37 18.99 29.07
N ASN A 210 -26.13 18.76 28.64
CA ASN A 210 -25.00 19.64 28.93
C ASN A 210 -25.06 20.98 28.15
N ASN A 211 -26.00 21.17 27.21
CA ASN A 211 -26.18 22.45 26.50
C ASN A 211 -27.61 22.66 25.92
N PRO A 212 -28.64 22.88 26.77
CA PRO A 212 -30.06 22.87 26.40
C PRO A 212 -30.52 24.01 25.47
N LEU A 213 -29.69 25.03 25.22
CA LEU A 213 -30.01 26.18 24.36
C LEU A 213 -29.68 25.97 22.87
N LYS A 214 -29.07 24.85 22.48
CA LYS A 214 -28.68 24.60 21.09
C LYS A 214 -29.85 24.32 20.14
N LEU A 215 -30.90 23.64 20.62
CA LEU A 215 -32.01 23.20 19.76
C LEU A 215 -32.90 24.36 19.27
N PRO A 216 -33.38 25.27 20.13
CA PRO A 216 -34.16 26.43 19.68
C PRO A 216 -33.33 27.35 18.77
N ARG A 217 -32.02 27.46 19.02
CA ARG A 217 -31.10 28.31 18.26
C ARG A 217 -30.82 27.76 16.86
N LEU A 218 -30.60 26.45 16.72
CA LEU A 218 -30.42 25.80 15.41
C LEU A 218 -31.70 25.82 14.57
N VAL A 219 -32.86 25.59 15.19
CA VAL A 219 -34.16 25.68 14.51
C VAL A 219 -34.47 27.14 14.12
N ALA A 220 -34.19 28.11 15.00
CA ALA A 220 -34.34 29.53 14.69
C ALA A 220 -33.39 29.98 13.57
N GLU A 221 -32.13 29.55 13.58
CA GLU A 221 -31.16 29.84 12.50
C GLU A 221 -31.57 29.19 11.17
N MET A 222 -32.18 28.00 11.19
CA MET A 222 -32.75 27.35 9.99
C MET A 222 -33.97 28.10 9.45
N LEU A 223 -34.89 28.53 10.32
CA LEU A 223 -36.10 29.25 9.91
C LEU A 223 -35.79 30.68 9.45
N TYR A 224 -34.81 31.36 10.06
CA TYR A 224 -34.36 32.69 9.64
C TYR A 224 -33.60 32.68 8.30
N LYS A 225 -32.90 31.58 7.97
CA LYS A 225 -32.07 31.49 6.76
C LYS A 225 -32.82 31.08 5.48
N ASN A 226 -34.15 31.02 5.51
CA ASN A 226 -34.97 30.81 4.32
C ASN A 226 -35.44 32.13 3.65
N VAL A 227 -34.93 33.30 4.06
CA VAL A 227 -35.31 34.60 3.46
C VAL A 227 -34.17 35.24 2.64
N SER A 228 -32.95 34.70 2.62
CA SER A 228 -31.89 35.22 1.75
C SER A 228 -31.18 34.13 0.96
N ASN A 229 -31.18 34.29 -0.37
CA ASN A 229 -30.49 33.47 -1.38
C ASN A 229 -28.94 33.49 -1.28
N MET A 230 -28.37 33.58 -0.08
CA MET A 230 -26.93 33.60 0.16
C MET A 230 -26.59 32.89 1.48
N ALA A 231 -26.83 31.58 1.55
CA ALA A 231 -26.40 30.74 2.69
C ALA A 231 -25.51 29.55 2.29
N ILE A 232 -25.17 29.40 1.00
CA ILE A 232 -24.22 28.36 0.57
C ILE A 232 -22.77 28.76 0.91
N GLN A 233 -22.44 30.05 0.95
CA GLN A 233 -21.10 30.54 1.31
C GLN A 233 -20.80 30.57 2.81
N GLN A 234 -21.82 30.60 3.69
CA GLN A 234 -21.61 30.59 5.15
C GLN A 234 -21.57 29.19 5.76
N ILE A 235 -22.08 28.17 5.06
CA ILE A 235 -22.01 26.78 5.50
C ILE A 235 -20.65 26.15 5.13
N MET A 236 -19.92 26.75 4.17
CA MET A 236 -18.53 26.43 3.88
C MET A 236 -17.62 27.59 4.30
N PRO A 237 -17.09 27.62 5.54
CA PRO A 237 -15.93 28.45 5.81
C PRO A 237 -14.81 27.96 4.90
N SER A 238 -14.47 28.75 3.89
CA SER A 238 -13.36 28.49 2.95
C SER A 238 -12.00 28.35 3.65
N GLU A 239 -11.92 28.70 4.94
CA GLU A 239 -10.69 28.64 5.74
C GLU A 239 -10.42 27.28 6.41
N ASN A 240 -11.39 26.36 6.51
CA ASN A 240 -11.26 25.13 7.33
C ASN A 240 -11.54 23.81 6.61
N LEU A 241 -11.72 23.81 5.29
CA LEU A 241 -11.61 22.56 4.53
C LEU A 241 -10.13 22.13 4.55
N PRO A 242 -9.80 20.82 4.67
CA PRO A 242 -8.42 20.36 4.51
C PRO A 242 -7.93 20.76 3.13
N SER A 243 -7.29 21.92 3.06
CA SER A 243 -6.74 22.45 1.83
C SER A 243 -5.48 21.64 1.55
N SER A 244 -5.47 20.96 0.41
CA SER A 244 -4.22 20.44 -0.12
C SER A 244 -3.27 21.63 -0.23
N SER A 245 -2.10 21.54 0.39
CA SER A 245 -1.07 22.56 0.20
C SER A 245 -0.45 22.50 -1.20
N TYR A 246 -0.93 21.58 -2.03
CA TYR A 246 -0.56 21.40 -3.42
C TYR A 246 -1.71 21.81 -4.33
N SER A 247 -1.40 22.39 -5.49
CA SER A 247 -2.39 22.61 -6.53
C SER A 247 -2.77 21.25 -7.14
N VAL A 248 -4.00 20.80 -6.88
CA VAL A 248 -4.50 19.53 -7.42
C VAL A 248 -5.10 19.76 -8.81
N PRO A 249 -4.57 19.13 -9.87
CA PRO A 249 -5.14 19.25 -11.20
C PRO A 249 -6.48 18.53 -11.27
N ARG A 250 -7.43 19.04 -12.07
CA ARG A 250 -8.63 18.26 -12.43
C ARG A 250 -8.26 17.22 -13.47
N THR A 251 -8.74 15.98 -13.28
CA THR A 251 -8.51 14.87 -14.21
C THR A 251 -9.79 14.08 -14.41
N ILE A 252 -9.76 13.10 -15.32
CA ILE A 252 -10.88 12.17 -15.53
C ILE A 252 -11.29 11.41 -14.26
N PHE A 253 -10.39 11.27 -13.27
CA PHE A 253 -10.70 10.64 -11.99
C PHE A 253 -11.54 11.54 -11.07
N ASN A 254 -11.75 12.81 -11.40
CA ASN A 254 -12.44 13.77 -10.54
C ASN A 254 -13.84 14.19 -11.03
N GLU A 255 -14.39 13.42 -11.95
CA GLU A 255 -15.74 13.62 -12.50
C GLU A 255 -16.80 12.87 -11.68
N ASN A 256 -18.07 13.02 -12.07
CA ASN A 256 -19.19 12.33 -11.43
C ASN A 256 -19.07 10.82 -11.69
N ILE A 257 -19.16 10.03 -10.62
CA ILE A 257 -19.10 8.57 -10.72
C ILE A 257 -20.50 7.99 -10.92
N SER A 258 -20.56 6.88 -11.65
CA SER A 258 -21.74 6.03 -11.77
C SER A 258 -21.83 5.06 -10.59
N PRO A 259 -22.94 4.31 -10.39
CA PRO A 259 -22.99 3.24 -9.39
C PRO A 259 -22.19 2.00 -9.81
N LYS A 260 -21.72 1.92 -11.06
CA LYS A 260 -21.05 0.73 -11.60
C LYS A 260 -19.54 0.83 -11.38
N ARG A 261 -18.97 -0.23 -10.79
CA ARG A 261 -17.54 -0.36 -10.54
C ARG A 261 -16.88 -1.25 -11.57
N LYS A 262 -15.59 -1.04 -11.75
CA LYS A 262 -14.64 -1.88 -12.46
C LYS A 262 -13.50 -2.20 -11.51
N TRP A 263 -13.18 -3.47 -11.37
CA TRP A 263 -12.13 -3.94 -10.49
C TRP A 263 -11.14 -4.83 -11.23
N GLY A 264 -9.87 -4.69 -10.88
CA GLY A 264 -8.79 -5.53 -11.39
C GLY A 264 -7.68 -5.67 -10.36
N THR A 265 -6.66 -6.45 -10.72
CA THR A 265 -5.46 -6.58 -9.90
C THR A 265 -4.22 -6.82 -10.75
N ALA A 266 -3.08 -6.38 -10.21
CA ALA A 266 -1.75 -6.82 -10.60
C ALA A 266 -1.09 -7.50 -9.41
N ILE A 267 -0.50 -8.67 -9.63
CA ILE A 267 0.22 -9.43 -8.59
C ILE A 267 1.70 -9.33 -8.88
N LEU A 268 2.46 -8.91 -7.87
CA LEU A 268 3.93 -8.81 -7.91
C LEU A 268 4.52 -9.67 -6.79
N GLU A 269 5.73 -10.18 -7.00
CA GLU A 269 6.47 -10.84 -5.92
C GLU A 269 7.00 -9.80 -4.92
N PHE A 270 6.84 -10.08 -3.62
CA PHE A 270 7.26 -9.17 -2.57
C PHE A 270 8.78 -8.91 -2.59
N GLU A 271 9.58 -9.96 -2.78
CA GLU A 271 11.04 -9.85 -2.79
C GLU A 271 11.55 -9.02 -3.98
N ARG A 272 10.88 -9.06 -5.14
CA ARG A 272 11.23 -8.19 -6.29
C ARG A 272 11.12 -6.72 -5.91
N VAL A 273 9.98 -6.30 -5.34
CA VAL A 273 9.75 -4.90 -4.93
C VAL A 273 10.68 -4.49 -3.78
N LYS A 274 10.94 -5.41 -2.83
CA LYS A 274 11.88 -5.18 -1.72
C LYS A 274 13.31 -4.96 -2.19
N ASN A 275 13.77 -5.72 -3.20
CA ASN A 275 15.10 -5.53 -3.78
C ASN A 275 15.25 -4.11 -4.38
N LEU A 276 14.22 -3.61 -5.09
CA LEU A 276 14.26 -2.25 -5.65
C LEU A 276 14.41 -1.18 -4.57
N LYS A 277 13.64 -1.34 -3.49
CA LYS A 277 13.70 -0.47 -2.32
C LYS A 277 15.13 -0.46 -1.75
N ASP A 278 15.75 -1.62 -1.57
CA ASP A 278 17.06 -1.75 -0.94
C ASP A 278 18.17 -1.18 -1.83
N VAL A 279 18.10 -1.40 -3.15
CA VAL A 279 19.04 -0.81 -4.14
C VAL A 279 18.95 0.71 -4.16
N MET A 280 17.74 1.26 -4.16
CA MET A 280 17.50 2.71 -4.24
C MET A 280 17.62 3.42 -2.90
N GLY A 281 17.71 2.69 -1.78
CA GLY A 281 17.79 3.27 -0.44
C GLY A 281 16.49 3.93 0.05
N VAL A 282 15.33 3.58 -0.53
CA VAL A 282 14.02 4.19 -0.24
C VAL A 282 13.15 3.29 0.65
N LYS A 283 11.86 3.60 0.85
CA LYS A 283 10.90 2.71 1.53
C LYS A 283 10.07 1.93 0.51
N LEU A 284 9.54 0.77 0.93
CA LEU A 284 8.71 -0.10 0.09
C LEU A 284 7.50 0.67 -0.48
N ASN A 285 6.91 1.53 0.34
CA ASN A 285 5.77 2.36 -0.07
C ASN A 285 6.14 3.35 -1.19
N ASP A 286 7.36 3.87 -1.21
CA ASP A 286 7.81 4.81 -2.25
C ASP A 286 7.90 4.09 -3.61
N VAL A 287 8.44 2.86 -3.62
CA VAL A 287 8.48 2.00 -4.82
C VAL A 287 7.07 1.68 -5.31
N LEU A 288 6.15 1.32 -4.41
CA LEU A 288 4.76 1.03 -4.77
C LEU A 288 4.03 2.26 -5.33
N LEU A 289 4.25 3.44 -4.74
CA LEU A 289 3.73 4.71 -5.26
C LEU A 289 4.32 5.04 -6.64
N ALA A 290 5.61 4.80 -6.87
CA ALA A 290 6.25 5.00 -8.17
C ALA A 290 5.67 4.07 -9.25
N ILE A 291 5.41 2.80 -8.91
CA ILE A 291 4.73 1.86 -9.81
C ILE A 291 3.31 2.34 -10.15
N CYS A 292 2.56 2.81 -9.15
CA CYS A 292 1.22 3.36 -9.38
C CYS A 292 1.29 4.65 -10.22
N SER A 293 2.26 5.52 -9.96
CA SER A 293 2.48 6.76 -10.70
C SER A 293 2.81 6.50 -12.17
N GLY A 294 3.75 5.60 -12.46
CA GLY A 294 4.09 5.24 -13.83
C GLY A 294 2.91 4.63 -14.58
N ALA A 295 2.09 3.81 -13.92
CA ALA A 295 0.86 3.27 -14.52
C ALA A 295 -0.20 4.35 -14.78
N ILE A 296 -0.42 5.27 -13.84
CA ILE A 296 -1.34 6.41 -13.98
C ILE A 296 -0.87 7.32 -15.12
N ARG A 297 0.44 7.63 -15.16
CA ARG A 297 1.04 8.43 -16.23
C ARG A 297 0.80 7.77 -17.58
N LYS A 298 1.15 6.48 -17.75
CA LYS A 298 0.93 5.74 -19.01
C LYS A 298 -0.53 5.79 -19.45
N TYR A 299 -1.45 5.52 -18.53
CA TYR A 299 -2.89 5.56 -18.81
C TYR A 299 -3.36 6.95 -19.24
N LEU A 300 -2.97 8.02 -18.53
CA LEU A 300 -3.38 9.38 -18.86
C LEU A 300 -2.72 9.91 -20.14
N VAL A 301 -1.47 9.52 -20.44
CA VAL A 301 -0.79 9.85 -21.69
C VAL A 301 -1.54 9.24 -22.88
N GLU A 302 -1.86 7.95 -22.82
CA GLU A 302 -2.59 7.25 -23.89
C GLU A 302 -3.96 7.90 -24.16
N LYS A 303 -4.64 8.39 -23.12
CA LYS A 303 -5.93 9.09 -23.25
C LYS A 303 -5.78 10.55 -23.69
N ASN A 304 -4.57 11.09 -23.83
CA ASN A 304 -4.31 12.52 -24.02
C ASN A 304 -4.93 13.40 -22.91
N LYS A 305 -4.85 12.92 -21.67
CA LYS A 305 -5.44 13.55 -20.47
C LYS A 305 -4.42 13.75 -19.33
N LEU A 306 -3.13 13.59 -19.58
CA LEU A 306 -2.11 13.85 -18.58
C LEU A 306 -2.05 15.37 -18.29
N PRO A 307 -2.28 15.82 -17.05
CA PRO A 307 -2.10 17.22 -16.68
C PRO A 307 -0.62 17.64 -16.69
N ALA A 308 -0.36 18.94 -16.84
CA ALA A 308 0.99 19.51 -16.72
C ALA A 308 1.54 19.44 -15.28
N GLN A 309 0.65 19.47 -14.29
CA GLN A 309 0.99 19.31 -12.86
C GLN A 309 0.89 17.84 -12.47
N SER A 310 1.68 17.45 -11.47
CA SER A 310 1.58 16.11 -10.89
C SER A 310 0.19 15.77 -10.35
N ILE A 311 -0.19 14.51 -10.49
CA ILE A 311 -1.30 13.91 -9.74
C ILE A 311 -0.96 13.94 -8.25
N VAL A 312 -1.96 14.26 -7.44
CA VAL A 312 -1.88 14.29 -5.97
C VAL A 312 -2.65 13.11 -5.41
N ALA A 313 -1.96 12.25 -4.64
CA ALA A 313 -2.55 11.09 -4.00
C ALA A 313 -2.84 11.34 -2.51
N ASN A 314 -3.97 10.80 -2.05
CA ASN A 314 -4.19 10.55 -0.63
C ASN A 314 -3.59 9.19 -0.27
N VAL A 315 -2.67 9.19 0.69
CA VAL A 315 -1.92 8.01 1.15
C VAL A 315 -2.17 7.84 2.66
N PRO A 316 -3.09 6.94 3.06
CA PRO A 316 -3.33 6.66 4.46
C PRO A 316 -2.08 6.09 5.17
N ILE A 317 -1.82 6.56 6.38
CA ILE A 317 -0.76 6.07 7.26
C ILE A 317 -1.33 5.62 8.61
N SER A 318 -0.79 4.50 9.13
CA SER A 318 -1.15 3.99 10.46
C SER A 318 -0.48 4.84 11.55
N VAL A 319 -1.25 5.25 12.57
CA VAL A 319 -0.80 6.07 13.70
C VAL A 319 -0.85 5.31 15.05
N ARG A 320 -0.60 4.01 15.06
CA ARG A 320 -0.53 3.22 16.31
C ARG A 320 0.75 3.49 17.10
N GLY A 321 0.61 3.78 18.39
CA GLY A 321 1.70 3.71 19.37
C GLY A 321 1.91 2.27 19.86
N LYS A 322 3.07 1.98 20.45
CA LYS A 322 3.42 0.64 20.96
C LYS A 322 2.52 0.13 22.12
N GLU A 323 1.60 0.94 22.65
CA GLU A 323 0.77 0.63 23.82
C GLU A 323 -0.70 0.23 23.47
N ASP A 324 -1.07 0.16 22.18
CA ASP A 324 -2.46 -0.02 21.72
C ASP A 324 -2.80 -1.44 21.19
N ASP A 325 -1.98 -2.46 21.47
CA ASP A 325 -2.25 -3.82 20.97
C ASP A 325 -3.55 -4.40 21.56
N GLY A 326 -4.58 -4.55 20.72
CA GLY A 326 -5.80 -5.33 21.03
C GLY A 326 -7.15 -4.62 20.87
N LYS A 327 -7.20 -3.30 20.63
CA LYS A 327 -8.48 -2.59 20.39
C LYS A 327 -8.78 -2.41 18.90
N ILE A 328 -10.00 -2.80 18.49
CA ILE A 328 -10.56 -2.54 17.15
C ILE A 328 -11.15 -1.13 17.16
N ASP A 329 -10.28 -0.13 16.98
CA ASP A 329 -10.65 1.30 17.00
C ASP A 329 -10.02 2.00 15.77
N ASN A 330 -10.81 2.88 15.13
CA ASN A 330 -10.50 3.49 13.83
C ASN A 330 -9.44 4.59 13.97
N ARG A 331 -8.18 4.31 13.57
CA ARG A 331 -7.05 5.25 13.72
C ARG A 331 -6.21 5.37 12.45
N ILE A 332 -6.87 5.78 11.37
CA ILE A 332 -6.24 6.08 10.08
C ILE A 332 -6.00 7.59 9.98
N SER A 333 -4.81 7.99 9.51
CA SER A 333 -4.52 9.39 9.21
C SER A 333 -4.03 9.56 7.78
N ASN A 334 -4.46 10.62 7.11
CA ASN A 334 -4.28 10.81 5.67
C ASN A 334 -3.07 11.72 5.38
N MET A 335 -2.17 11.28 4.50
CA MET A 335 -1.08 12.08 3.94
C MET A 335 -1.37 12.41 2.48
N ILE A 336 -1.53 13.69 2.14
CA ILE A 336 -1.80 14.14 0.78
C ILE A 336 -0.50 14.63 0.15
N ILE A 337 -0.04 13.97 -0.92
CA ILE A 337 1.25 14.26 -1.59
C ILE A 337 1.15 14.14 -3.11
N PRO A 338 1.93 14.92 -3.88
CA PRO A 338 2.18 14.64 -5.29
C PRO A 338 2.84 13.26 -5.47
N ILE A 339 2.59 12.61 -6.61
CA ILE A 339 3.20 11.32 -6.96
C ILE A 339 4.05 11.39 -8.24
N ALA A 340 4.59 12.57 -8.58
CA ALA A 340 5.53 12.79 -9.68
C ALA A 340 5.10 12.23 -11.06
N THR A 341 3.79 12.23 -11.38
CA THR A 341 3.30 11.73 -12.69
C THR A 341 3.68 12.61 -13.87
N ASP A 342 4.14 13.83 -13.62
CA ASP A 342 4.68 14.80 -14.57
C ASP A 342 6.14 14.48 -14.96
N VAL A 343 6.87 13.76 -14.12
CA VAL A 343 8.24 13.29 -14.40
C VAL A 343 8.21 12.07 -15.33
N ALA A 344 9.01 12.10 -16.39
CA ALA A 344 9.04 11.03 -17.40
C ALA A 344 9.96 9.87 -17.03
N ASP A 345 11.13 10.17 -16.44
CA ASP A 345 12.10 9.15 -16.04
C ASP A 345 11.63 8.42 -14.77
N PRO A 346 11.51 7.07 -14.78
CA PRO A 346 11.02 6.32 -13.62
C PRO A 346 11.92 6.39 -12.37
N ILE A 347 13.22 6.61 -12.53
CA ILE A 347 14.16 6.73 -11.41
C ILE A 347 14.00 8.09 -10.75
N GLU A 348 13.99 9.17 -11.54
CA GLU A 348 13.73 10.53 -11.04
C GLU A 348 12.33 10.62 -10.40
N CYS A 349 11.33 9.94 -10.97
CA CYS A 349 9.99 9.84 -10.41
C CYS A 349 10.01 9.21 -9.00
N LEU A 350 10.73 8.10 -8.83
CA LEU A 350 10.88 7.42 -7.53
C LEU A 350 11.61 8.30 -6.51
N GLU A 351 12.69 8.98 -6.92
CA GLU A 351 13.45 9.89 -6.08
C GLU A 351 12.58 11.07 -5.61
N ALA A 352 11.82 11.71 -6.51
CA ALA A 352 10.87 12.77 -6.18
C ALA A 352 9.75 12.28 -5.23
N ILE A 353 9.19 11.10 -5.46
CA ILE A 353 8.18 10.50 -4.57
C ILE A 353 8.76 10.28 -3.17
N ASN A 354 10.01 9.81 -3.05
CA ASN A 354 10.65 9.64 -1.76
C ASN A 354 10.80 10.99 -1.02
N GLU A 355 11.18 12.06 -1.72
CA GLU A 355 11.23 13.41 -1.12
C GLU A 355 9.85 13.86 -0.64
N TYR A 356 8.80 13.68 -1.44
CA TYR A 356 7.43 14.04 -1.07
C TYR A 356 6.92 13.23 0.12
N THR A 357 7.20 11.92 0.19
CA THR A 357 6.74 11.09 1.31
C THR A 357 7.50 11.41 2.61
N VAL A 358 8.79 11.77 2.53
CA VAL A 358 9.57 12.23 3.68
C VAL A 358 9.02 13.56 4.21
N ALA A 359 8.81 14.55 3.34
CA ALA A 359 8.27 15.85 3.70
C ALA A 359 6.82 15.74 4.22
N GLY A 360 5.98 14.94 3.56
CA GLY A 360 4.59 14.71 3.93
C GLY A 360 4.44 14.12 5.34
N LYS A 361 5.30 13.15 5.71
CA LYS A 361 5.32 12.58 7.06
C LYS A 361 5.77 13.58 8.13
N ALA A 362 6.76 14.41 7.83
CA ALA A 362 7.21 15.45 8.76
C ALA A 362 6.09 16.47 9.04
N LYS A 363 5.40 16.93 8.00
CA LYS A 363 4.26 17.84 8.11
C LYS A 363 3.08 17.20 8.83
N HIS A 364 2.79 15.94 8.53
CA HIS A 364 1.73 15.18 9.21
C HIS A 364 1.97 15.09 10.73
N LYS A 365 3.19 14.75 11.14
CA LYS A 365 3.56 14.67 12.57
C LYS A 365 3.33 15.99 13.30
N ALA A 366 3.47 17.13 12.61
CA ALA A 366 3.20 18.45 13.16
C ALA A 366 1.70 18.78 13.29
N LEU A 367 0.83 18.21 12.44
CA LEU A 367 -0.61 18.50 12.40
C LEU A 367 -1.43 17.73 13.46
N GLY A 368 -0.93 16.61 13.99
CA GLY A 368 -1.51 15.86 15.12
C GLY A 368 -2.89 15.21 14.84
N ALA A 369 -2.96 13.88 14.88
CA ALA A 369 -4.21 13.12 14.62
C ALA A 369 -5.40 13.53 15.53
N LYS A 370 -5.12 14.04 16.74
CA LYS A 370 -6.13 14.54 17.69
C LYS A 370 -6.87 15.78 17.21
N THR A 371 -6.27 16.59 16.34
CA THR A 371 -6.89 17.82 15.82
C THR A 371 -7.97 17.49 14.78
N LEU A 372 -7.70 16.51 13.92
CA LEU A 372 -8.63 16.09 12.86
C LEU A 372 -9.88 15.36 13.40
N SER A 373 -9.70 14.47 14.38
CA SER A 373 -10.81 13.77 15.04
C SER A 373 -11.75 14.74 15.76
N LYS A 374 -11.20 15.73 16.48
CA LYS A 374 -12.01 16.78 17.14
C LYS A 374 -12.83 17.63 16.17
N MET A 375 -12.36 17.81 14.94
CA MET A 375 -13.10 18.54 13.90
C MET A 375 -14.25 17.71 13.34
N ALA A 376 -14.06 16.40 13.15
CA ALA A 376 -15.11 15.49 12.70
C ALA A 376 -16.24 15.35 13.73
N ASP A 377 -15.91 15.29 15.02
CA ASP A 377 -16.88 15.18 16.11
C ASP A 377 -17.65 16.49 16.37
N ALA A 378 -17.22 17.62 15.80
CA ALA A 378 -17.81 18.94 16.04
C ALA A 378 -19.05 19.23 15.18
N VAL A 379 -19.26 18.50 14.08
CA VAL A 379 -20.38 18.73 13.15
C VAL A 379 -21.50 17.73 13.44
N PRO A 380 -22.73 18.19 13.79
CA PRO A 380 -23.87 17.29 14.00
C PRO A 380 -24.16 16.43 12.76
N PHE A 381 -24.38 15.13 12.96
CA PHE A 381 -24.59 14.14 11.90
C PHE A 381 -25.71 14.52 10.91
N GLY A 382 -26.86 14.99 11.41
CA GLY A 382 -27.97 15.43 10.56
C GLY A 382 -27.60 16.61 9.64
N LEU A 383 -26.80 17.57 10.12
CA LEU A 383 -26.34 18.70 9.31
C LEU A 383 -25.32 18.25 8.26
N ALA A 384 -24.41 17.34 8.63
CA ALA A 384 -23.44 16.77 7.71
C ALA A 384 -24.13 15.97 6.58
N ASN A 385 -25.15 15.16 6.89
CA ASN A 385 -25.96 14.44 5.90
C ASN A 385 -26.69 15.38 4.94
N LEU A 386 -27.31 16.44 5.47
CA LEU A 386 -27.98 17.43 4.63
C LEU A 386 -26.98 18.11 3.68
N ALA A 387 -25.83 18.53 4.20
CA ALA A 387 -24.78 19.17 3.42
C ALA A 387 -24.20 18.23 2.34
N ALA A 388 -23.91 16.98 2.67
CA ALA A 388 -23.43 15.98 1.72
C ALA A 388 -24.48 15.68 0.63
N GLY A 389 -25.75 15.57 1.02
CA GLY A 389 -26.87 15.41 0.09
C GLY A 389 -27.00 16.58 -0.88
N ILE A 390 -26.92 17.82 -0.40
CA ILE A 390 -26.92 19.03 -1.23
C ILE A 390 -25.68 19.06 -2.15
N TYR A 391 -24.51 18.78 -1.60
CA TYR A 391 -23.24 18.77 -2.33
C TYR A 391 -23.26 17.82 -3.52
N SER A 392 -23.76 16.59 -3.32
CA SER A 392 -23.90 15.60 -4.39
C SER A 392 -25.04 15.95 -5.36
N ARG A 393 -26.22 16.33 -4.87
CA ARG A 393 -27.40 16.64 -5.71
C ARG A 393 -27.19 17.81 -6.66
N TYR A 394 -26.50 18.86 -6.21
CA TYR A 394 -26.26 20.07 -7.00
C TYR A 394 -24.87 20.11 -7.65
N ASP A 395 -24.14 19.00 -7.60
CA ASP A 395 -22.81 18.86 -8.22
C ASP A 395 -21.81 19.95 -7.81
N LEU A 396 -21.87 20.37 -6.54
CA LEU A 396 -21.10 21.51 -6.02
C LEU A 396 -19.59 21.28 -6.06
N LYS A 397 -19.14 20.03 -6.22
CA LYS A 397 -17.74 19.67 -6.48
C LYS A 397 -17.16 20.33 -7.72
N LYS A 398 -17.97 20.74 -8.69
CA LYS A 398 -17.52 21.51 -9.86
C LYS A 398 -17.04 22.93 -9.51
N LEU A 399 -17.44 23.44 -8.34
CA LEU A 399 -17.19 24.82 -7.93
C LEU A 399 -15.85 25.02 -7.20
N HIS A 400 -15.14 23.94 -6.85
CA HIS A 400 -13.83 24.03 -6.22
C HIS A 400 -12.83 23.04 -6.83
N LYS A 401 -11.53 23.21 -6.53
CA LYS A 401 -10.51 22.22 -6.94
C LYS A 401 -10.69 20.92 -6.14
N PRO A 402 -10.39 19.75 -6.72
CA PRO A 402 -10.35 18.50 -5.96
C PRO A 402 -9.35 18.58 -4.80
N VAL A 403 -9.59 17.85 -3.72
CA VAL A 403 -8.65 17.78 -2.58
C VAL A 403 -7.46 16.86 -2.88
N PHE A 404 -7.69 15.83 -3.68
CA PHE A 404 -6.70 14.93 -4.26
C PHE A 404 -7.32 14.23 -5.49
N ASN A 405 -6.54 13.47 -6.25
CA ASN A 405 -6.97 12.79 -7.46
C ASN A 405 -7.29 11.31 -7.25
N VAL A 406 -6.52 10.64 -6.41
CA VAL A 406 -6.57 9.19 -6.20
C VAL A 406 -6.23 8.86 -4.75
N THR A 407 -6.86 7.83 -4.19
CA THR A 407 -6.40 7.24 -2.92
C THR A 407 -5.55 6.02 -3.23
N ILE A 408 -4.36 5.93 -2.64
CA ILE A 408 -3.48 4.76 -2.72
C ILE A 408 -3.23 4.28 -1.30
N THR A 409 -3.80 3.13 -0.95
CA THR A 409 -3.71 2.55 0.39
C THR A 409 -2.87 1.29 0.37
N ASN A 410 -2.03 1.11 1.38
CA ASN A 410 -1.14 -0.04 1.52
C ASN A 410 -1.35 -0.69 2.89
N VAL A 411 -1.95 -1.89 2.88
CA VAL A 411 -2.27 -2.66 4.08
C VAL A 411 -1.31 -3.85 4.14
N PRO A 412 -0.42 -3.92 5.14
CA PRO A 412 0.44 -5.09 5.32
C PRO A 412 -0.40 -6.28 5.79
N GLY A 413 -0.28 -7.42 5.12
CA GLY A 413 -0.96 -8.65 5.51
C GLY A 413 0.01 -9.77 5.95
N PRO A 414 -0.55 -10.91 6.40
CA PRO A 414 0.22 -12.05 6.89
C PRO A 414 1.19 -12.58 5.83
N GLN A 415 2.44 -12.80 6.25
CA GLN A 415 3.49 -13.38 5.40
C GLN A 415 3.57 -14.91 5.51
N LYS A 416 2.65 -15.52 6.27
CA LYS A 416 2.48 -16.97 6.37
C LYS A 416 1.13 -17.35 5.72
N PRO A 417 1.04 -18.55 5.14
CA PRO A 417 -0.20 -19.01 4.53
C PRO A 417 -1.31 -19.12 5.58
N LEU A 418 -2.49 -18.68 5.18
CA LEU A 418 -3.73 -18.78 5.95
C LEU A 418 -4.53 -19.95 5.39
N HIS A 419 -5.41 -20.50 6.21
CA HIS A 419 -6.24 -21.64 5.83
C HIS A 419 -7.69 -21.39 6.24
N LEU A 420 -8.62 -22.00 5.53
CA LEU A 420 -10.04 -22.01 5.84
C LEU A 420 -10.52 -23.46 5.85
N GLN A 421 -10.88 -23.99 7.02
CA GLN A 421 -11.23 -25.42 7.18
C GLN A 421 -10.12 -26.36 6.67
N GLY A 422 -8.85 -25.99 6.88
CA GLY A 422 -7.69 -26.76 6.41
C GLY A 422 -7.29 -26.51 4.95
N HIS A 423 -8.11 -25.80 4.17
CA HIS A 423 -7.81 -25.43 2.79
C HIS A 423 -6.98 -24.16 2.72
N LYS A 424 -5.88 -24.15 1.97
CA LYS A 424 -5.00 -22.98 1.88
C LYS A 424 -5.67 -21.83 1.14
N VAL A 425 -5.41 -20.62 1.63
CA VAL A 425 -5.72 -19.38 0.94
C VAL A 425 -4.59 -19.08 -0.03
N GLU A 426 -4.90 -19.02 -1.32
CA GLU A 426 -3.91 -18.76 -2.37
C GLU A 426 -3.57 -17.28 -2.50
N THR A 427 -4.58 -16.42 -2.48
CA THR A 427 -4.39 -14.98 -2.60
C THR A 427 -5.56 -14.20 -2.01
N ILE A 428 -5.29 -12.96 -1.64
CA ILE A 428 -6.25 -12.01 -1.09
C ILE A 428 -6.04 -10.70 -1.84
N MET A 429 -7.10 -10.18 -2.44
CA MET A 429 -7.04 -8.97 -3.27
C MET A 429 -8.09 -7.98 -2.79
N GLY A 430 -7.67 -6.73 -2.53
CA GLY A 430 -8.53 -5.71 -1.92
C GLY A 430 -9.41 -4.95 -2.89
N MET A 431 -10.52 -4.41 -2.38
CA MET A 431 -11.42 -3.48 -3.06
C MET A 431 -11.71 -2.30 -2.13
N GLY A 432 -11.44 -1.08 -2.61
CA GLY A 432 -11.77 0.16 -1.91
C GLY A 432 -13.05 0.81 -2.44
N PRO A 433 -13.79 1.56 -1.61
CA PRO A 433 -14.92 2.36 -2.06
C PRO A 433 -14.45 3.54 -2.93
N LEU A 434 -15.33 3.99 -3.82
CA LEU A 434 -15.17 5.26 -4.50
C LEU A 434 -16.03 6.30 -3.80
N ILE A 435 -15.53 7.52 -3.77
CA ILE A 435 -16.25 8.70 -3.25
C ILE A 435 -16.65 9.53 -4.46
N ASP A 436 -17.82 10.18 -4.43
CA ASP A 436 -18.24 11.04 -5.53
C ASP A 436 -17.19 12.15 -5.82
N GLY A 437 -16.78 12.29 -7.08
CA GLY A 437 -15.65 13.13 -7.50
C GLY A 437 -14.27 12.49 -7.33
N LEU A 438 -14.19 11.19 -7.01
CA LEU A 438 -12.97 10.38 -6.90
C LEU A 438 -13.21 8.98 -7.50
N GLY A 439 -13.05 8.87 -8.82
CA GLY A 439 -13.33 7.71 -9.65
C GLY A 439 -12.25 6.61 -9.65
N LEU A 440 -11.18 6.76 -8.87
CA LEU A 440 -10.11 5.76 -8.75
C LEU A 440 -9.60 5.63 -7.32
N ILE A 441 -9.50 4.39 -6.85
CA ILE A 441 -8.80 4.00 -5.62
C ILE A 441 -7.93 2.78 -5.90
N ILE A 442 -6.73 2.73 -5.32
CA ILE A 442 -5.80 1.62 -5.47
C ILE A 442 -5.53 1.01 -4.09
N ALA A 443 -6.00 -0.22 -3.90
CA ALA A 443 -5.77 -0.99 -2.68
C ALA A 443 -4.58 -1.94 -2.87
N ILE A 444 -3.56 -1.78 -2.05
CA ILE A 444 -2.36 -2.62 -2.04
C ILE A 444 -2.39 -3.50 -0.80
N LEU A 445 -2.24 -4.81 -0.98
CA LEU A 445 -2.16 -5.79 0.11
C LEU A 445 -0.93 -6.66 -0.08
N SER A 446 -0.16 -6.91 0.98
CA SER A 446 0.87 -7.94 0.98
C SER A 446 0.35 -9.23 1.63
N TYR A 447 0.56 -10.37 0.99
CA TYR A 447 0.13 -11.67 1.50
C TYR A 447 1.05 -12.78 1.00
N ASN A 448 1.56 -13.60 1.93
CA ASN A 448 2.29 -14.83 1.64
C ASN A 448 3.37 -14.71 0.54
N GLY A 449 4.23 -13.68 0.63
CA GLY A 449 5.30 -13.45 -0.35
C GLY A 449 4.90 -12.71 -1.62
N TYR A 450 3.64 -12.30 -1.75
CA TYR A 450 3.13 -11.51 -2.88
C TYR A 450 2.58 -10.16 -2.45
N ILE A 451 2.51 -9.23 -3.41
CA ILE A 451 1.85 -7.94 -3.30
C ILE A 451 0.75 -7.90 -4.35
N THR A 452 -0.48 -7.64 -3.95
CA THR A 452 -1.60 -7.40 -4.87
C THR A 452 -1.86 -5.90 -4.94
N ILE A 453 -1.81 -5.33 -6.13
CA ILE A 453 -2.14 -3.93 -6.41
C ILE A 453 -3.49 -3.94 -7.13
N SER A 454 -4.54 -3.62 -6.39
CA SER A 454 -5.93 -3.89 -6.79
C SER A 454 -6.70 -2.57 -6.94
N PRO A 455 -6.74 -2.00 -8.16
CA PRO A 455 -7.50 -0.79 -8.41
C PRO A 455 -9.01 -1.08 -8.54
N THR A 456 -9.81 -0.22 -7.89
CA THR A 456 -11.24 -0.07 -8.16
C THR A 456 -11.45 1.26 -8.86
N SER A 457 -12.19 1.24 -9.95
CA SER A 457 -12.51 2.42 -10.76
C SER A 457 -14.00 2.50 -11.08
N ASP A 458 -14.46 3.69 -11.42
CA ASP A 458 -15.82 3.90 -11.88
C ASP A 458 -15.94 3.58 -13.37
N ALA A 459 -16.99 2.84 -13.74
CA ALA A 459 -17.18 2.37 -15.12
C ALA A 459 -17.45 3.50 -16.12
N HIS A 460 -17.85 4.69 -15.67
CA HIS A 460 -18.08 5.85 -16.54
C HIS A 460 -16.77 6.61 -16.81
N THR A 461 -16.00 6.91 -15.78
CA THR A 461 -14.77 7.71 -15.85
C THR A 461 -13.54 6.90 -16.28
N MET A 462 -13.48 5.62 -15.96
CA MET A 462 -12.35 4.73 -16.26
C MET A 462 -12.85 3.28 -16.51
N PRO A 463 -13.43 2.99 -17.68
CA PRO A 463 -14.01 1.67 -17.97
C PRO A 463 -12.97 0.54 -18.18
N ASP A 464 -11.76 0.89 -18.61
CA ASP A 464 -10.68 -0.02 -19.04
C ASP A 464 -9.66 -0.34 -17.93
N ILE A 465 -10.17 -0.85 -16.80
CA ILE A 465 -9.35 -1.20 -15.62
C ILE A 465 -8.33 -2.32 -15.89
N ASP A 466 -8.62 -3.21 -16.84
CA ASP A 466 -7.75 -4.31 -17.25
C ASP A 466 -6.50 -3.81 -17.97
N VAL A 467 -6.66 -2.78 -18.80
CA VAL A 467 -5.54 -2.04 -19.44
C VAL A 467 -4.68 -1.38 -18.36
N PHE A 468 -5.30 -0.73 -17.38
CA PHE A 468 -4.56 -0.12 -16.28
C PHE A 468 -3.79 -1.15 -15.43
N CYS A 469 -4.36 -2.34 -15.18
CA CYS A 469 -3.65 -3.42 -14.49
C CYS A 469 -2.45 -3.95 -15.28
N ARG A 470 -2.51 -3.92 -16.62
CA ARG A 470 -1.33 -4.17 -17.46
C ARG A 470 -0.28 -3.09 -17.27
N TYR A 471 -0.66 -1.81 -17.24
CA TYR A 471 0.28 -0.71 -16.98
C TYR A 471 0.94 -0.77 -15.60
N LEU A 472 0.26 -1.27 -14.57
CA LEU A 472 0.88 -1.54 -13.27
C LEU A 472 2.04 -2.55 -13.40
N ARG A 473 1.83 -3.65 -14.13
CA ARG A 473 2.88 -4.65 -14.36
C ARG A 473 4.02 -4.11 -15.23
N GLU A 474 3.70 -3.39 -16.29
CA GLU A 474 4.71 -2.78 -17.17
C GLU A 474 5.54 -1.73 -16.43
N SER A 475 4.90 -0.88 -15.61
CA SER A 475 5.60 0.11 -14.78
C SER A 475 6.52 -0.54 -13.75
N ALA A 476 6.10 -1.67 -13.15
CA ALA A 476 6.96 -2.41 -12.23
C ALA A 476 8.18 -3.02 -12.93
N ASN A 477 7.98 -3.64 -14.09
CA ASN A 477 9.06 -4.26 -14.88
C ASN A 477 10.05 -3.22 -15.42
N GLU A 478 9.56 -2.07 -15.87
CA GLU A 478 10.39 -0.96 -16.35
C GLU A 478 11.23 -0.38 -15.22
N LEU A 479 10.62 -0.10 -14.06
CA LEU A 479 11.34 0.41 -12.89
C LEU A 479 12.41 -0.58 -12.42
N GLU A 480 12.08 -1.88 -12.35
CA GLU A 480 13.05 -2.93 -11.99
C GLU A 480 14.24 -2.97 -12.96
N THR A 481 13.98 -2.92 -14.26
CA THR A 481 15.04 -2.93 -15.29
C THR A 481 15.99 -1.75 -15.10
N LEU A 482 15.46 -0.55 -14.91
CA LEU A 482 16.26 0.67 -14.76
C LEU A 482 17.05 0.69 -13.45
N VAL A 483 16.44 0.29 -12.34
CA VAL A 483 17.08 0.24 -11.01
C VAL A 483 18.24 -0.76 -11.02
N LEU A 484 18.03 -1.96 -11.57
CA LEU A 484 19.09 -2.97 -11.66
C LEU A 484 20.22 -2.56 -12.60
N ALA A 485 19.91 -1.87 -13.71
CA ALA A 485 20.92 -1.31 -14.60
C ALA A 485 21.75 -0.21 -13.91
N LYS A 486 21.11 0.69 -13.14
CA LYS A 486 21.78 1.71 -12.32
C LYS A 486 22.73 1.06 -11.31
N ALA A 487 22.25 0.06 -10.57
CA ALA A 487 23.05 -0.69 -9.60
C ALA A 487 24.27 -1.37 -10.23
N LYS A 488 24.09 -2.01 -11.40
CA LYS A 488 25.18 -2.65 -12.14
C LYS A 488 26.23 -1.63 -12.57
N LYS A 489 25.81 -0.49 -13.11
CA LYS A 489 26.70 0.60 -13.53
C LYS A 489 27.48 1.18 -12.35
N GLU A 490 26.83 1.38 -11.21
CA GLU A 490 27.49 1.85 -9.99
C GLU A 490 28.47 0.81 -9.43
N ALA A 491 28.13 -0.47 -9.48
CA ALA A 491 29.04 -1.54 -9.07
C ALA A 491 30.26 -1.65 -9.99
N GLU A 492 30.10 -1.45 -11.30
CA GLU A 492 31.21 -1.38 -12.27
C GLU A 492 32.10 -0.15 -12.04
N LEU A 493 31.52 1.01 -11.72
CA LEU A 493 32.27 2.22 -11.37
C LEU A 493 33.04 2.09 -10.05
N LYS A 494 32.56 1.26 -9.11
CA LYS A 494 33.21 0.98 -7.82
C LYS A 494 34.30 -0.11 -7.88
N LYS A 495 34.42 -0.86 -8.98
CA LYS A 495 35.51 -1.83 -9.17
C LYS A 495 36.80 -1.09 -9.53
N PRO A 496 37.94 -1.40 -8.86
CA PRO A 496 39.24 -0.87 -9.27
C PRO A 496 39.53 -1.31 -10.70
N LYS A 497 39.78 -0.36 -11.61
CA LYS A 497 40.15 -0.68 -12.99
C LYS A 497 41.48 -1.41 -13.08
N SER A 498 42.35 -1.23 -12.07
CA SER A 498 43.64 -1.90 -11.97
C SER A 498 43.55 -3.38 -11.59
N ASP A 499 42.40 -3.91 -11.20
CA ASP A 499 42.26 -5.35 -10.91
C ASP A 499 42.58 -6.21 -12.14
N ALA A 500 42.25 -5.70 -13.34
CA ALA A 500 42.56 -6.35 -14.61
C ALA A 500 44.08 -6.52 -14.79
N PHE A 501 44.87 -5.50 -14.47
CA PHE A 501 46.34 -5.56 -14.53
C PHE A 501 46.91 -6.73 -13.74
N PHE A 502 46.48 -6.91 -12.48
CA PHE A 502 46.99 -8.01 -11.66
C PHE A 502 46.46 -9.39 -12.10
N GLN A 503 45.27 -9.45 -12.69
CA GLN A 503 44.76 -10.69 -13.28
C GLN A 503 45.54 -11.09 -14.53
N ASP A 504 45.89 -10.12 -15.37
CA ASP A 504 46.66 -10.36 -16.59
C ASP A 504 48.12 -10.69 -16.24
N LEU A 505 48.71 -9.99 -15.27
CA LEU A 505 50.02 -10.35 -14.71
C LEU A 505 50.02 -11.78 -14.14
N LYS A 506 48.96 -12.16 -13.42
CA LYS A 506 48.82 -13.54 -12.91
C LYS A 506 48.75 -14.56 -14.03
N LYS A 507 48.02 -14.28 -15.12
CA LYS A 507 47.93 -15.17 -16.29
C LYS A 507 49.26 -15.26 -17.02
N TYR A 508 49.95 -14.12 -17.21
CA TYR A 508 51.26 -14.05 -17.86
C TYR A 508 52.29 -14.91 -17.12
N LEU A 509 52.37 -14.78 -15.79
CA LEU A 509 53.24 -15.60 -14.94
C LEU A 509 52.84 -17.08 -14.93
N ALA A 510 51.57 -17.41 -15.17
CA ALA A 510 51.11 -18.81 -15.23
C ALA A 510 51.36 -19.46 -16.60
N ALA A 511 51.34 -18.68 -17.69
CA ALA A 511 51.44 -19.19 -19.06
C ALA A 511 52.86 -19.63 -19.44
N SER A 512 53.90 -18.99 -18.87
CA SER A 512 55.30 -19.28 -19.21
C SER A 512 56.22 -19.22 -17.98
N PRO A 513 56.33 -20.30 -17.19
CA PRO A 513 57.19 -20.38 -16.00
C PRO A 513 58.68 -20.07 -16.25
N ASP A 514 59.14 -20.27 -17.49
CA ASP A 514 60.53 -20.02 -17.88
C ASP A 514 60.81 -18.55 -18.23
N ASN A 515 59.79 -17.76 -18.59
CA ASN A 515 59.94 -16.38 -19.10
C ASN A 515 60.22 -15.33 -18.02
N PHE A 516 60.19 -15.71 -16.73
CA PHE A 516 60.46 -14.79 -15.62
C PHE A 516 61.49 -15.31 -14.62
N LYS A 517 62.26 -16.35 -14.99
CA LYS A 517 63.38 -16.83 -14.16
C LYS A 517 64.46 -15.77 -13.95
N ASP A 518 64.54 -14.81 -14.86
CA ASP A 518 65.47 -13.68 -14.81
C ASP A 518 64.96 -12.50 -13.98
N TYR A 519 63.72 -12.59 -13.47
CA TYR A 519 63.09 -11.57 -12.64
C TYR A 519 62.87 -12.08 -11.22
N GLU A 520 63.45 -11.39 -10.24
CA GLU A 520 63.27 -11.71 -8.84
C GLU A 520 62.75 -10.52 -8.03
N GLY A 521 62.00 -10.81 -6.97
CA GLY A 521 61.53 -9.81 -6.02
C GLY A 521 60.11 -10.04 -5.50
N VAL A 522 59.86 -9.43 -4.34
CA VAL A 522 58.60 -9.41 -3.62
C VAL A 522 58.11 -7.97 -3.54
N PHE A 523 57.05 -7.67 -4.26
CA PHE A 523 56.52 -6.32 -4.43
C PHE A 523 55.18 -6.18 -3.70
N GLN A 524 55.04 -5.10 -2.94
CA GLN A 524 53.77 -4.69 -2.35
C GLN A 524 53.19 -3.54 -3.14
N PHE A 525 51.94 -3.66 -3.59
CA PHE A 525 51.21 -2.59 -4.23
C PHE A 525 50.13 -2.05 -3.30
N ASN A 526 50.16 -0.74 -3.07
CA ASN A 526 49.08 0.00 -2.44
C ASN A 526 48.41 0.84 -3.53
N VAL A 527 47.27 0.36 -4.01
CA VAL A 527 46.53 1.01 -5.09
C VAL A 527 45.43 1.89 -4.51
N ASN A 528 45.58 3.19 -4.71
CA ASN A 528 44.65 4.21 -4.23
C ASN A 528 43.61 4.51 -5.31
N GLY A 529 42.32 4.36 -5.00
CA GLY A 529 41.23 4.59 -5.96
C GLY A 529 39.90 4.76 -5.24
N VAL A 530 38.80 4.39 -5.91
CA VAL A 530 37.45 4.38 -5.29
C VAL A 530 37.42 3.49 -4.04
N ASN A 531 38.21 2.42 -4.02
CA ASN A 531 38.55 1.63 -2.85
C ASN A 531 40.07 1.42 -2.80
N THR A 532 40.71 1.59 -1.64
CA THR A 532 42.13 1.26 -1.47
C THR A 532 42.31 -0.25 -1.52
N THR A 533 43.19 -0.75 -2.38
CA THR A 533 43.45 -2.18 -2.51
C THR A 533 44.93 -2.50 -2.40
N ASN A 534 45.22 -3.58 -1.68
CA ASN A 534 46.59 -4.04 -1.45
C ASN A 534 46.83 -5.33 -2.23
N TRP A 535 47.90 -5.36 -3.02
CA TRP A 535 48.30 -6.51 -3.83
C TRP A 535 49.72 -6.95 -3.51
N GLN A 536 49.89 -8.27 -3.49
CA GLN A 536 51.15 -8.97 -3.30
C GLN A 536 51.57 -9.54 -4.65
N VAL A 537 52.77 -9.20 -5.10
CA VAL A 537 53.40 -9.81 -6.28
C VAL A 537 54.72 -10.42 -5.83
N ASN A 538 54.90 -11.72 -6.00
CA ASN A 538 56.14 -12.42 -5.67
C ASN A 538 56.61 -13.18 -6.90
N LEU A 539 57.60 -12.62 -7.57
CA LEU A 539 58.14 -13.15 -8.82
C LEU A 539 58.88 -14.47 -8.57
N ASN A 540 59.56 -14.60 -7.43
CA ASN A 540 60.27 -15.82 -7.02
C ASN A 540 59.34 -17.04 -6.93
N LYS A 541 58.03 -16.83 -6.76
CA LYS A 541 57.01 -17.87 -6.65
C LYS A 541 55.93 -17.80 -7.73
N GLY A 542 56.05 -16.88 -8.70
CA GLY A 542 55.00 -16.60 -9.69
C GLY A 542 53.63 -16.26 -9.08
N LEU A 543 53.61 -15.65 -7.89
CA LEU A 543 52.38 -15.44 -7.10
C LEU A 543 51.88 -14.00 -7.23
N VAL A 544 50.60 -13.86 -7.59
CA VAL A 544 49.85 -12.59 -7.53
C VAL A 544 48.56 -12.80 -6.75
N LYS A 545 48.38 -12.09 -5.63
CA LYS A 545 47.18 -12.16 -4.80
C LYS A 545 46.90 -10.88 -4.03
N ARG A 546 45.67 -10.71 -3.54
CA ARG A 546 45.33 -9.61 -2.63
C ARG A 546 45.92 -9.85 -1.23
N GLY A 547 46.41 -8.79 -0.59
CA GLY A 547 46.97 -8.82 0.76
C GLY A 547 48.11 -7.83 0.96
N SER A 548 48.77 -7.92 2.12
CA SER A 548 49.92 -7.09 2.49
C SER A 548 51.13 -7.93 2.88
N TYR A 549 52.31 -7.61 2.35
CA TYR A 549 53.58 -8.15 2.86
C TYR A 549 54.03 -7.35 4.08
N LYS A 550 54.73 -8.02 5.02
CA LYS A 550 55.40 -7.35 6.13
C LYS A 550 56.71 -6.71 5.67
N ASP A 551 57.50 -7.47 4.90
CA ASP A 551 58.84 -7.07 4.44
C ASP A 551 58.96 -7.27 2.91
N PRO A 552 58.40 -6.36 2.08
CA PRO A 552 58.57 -6.41 0.63
C PRO A 552 59.97 -5.89 0.22
N ASP A 553 60.47 -6.34 -0.93
CA ASP A 553 61.66 -5.79 -1.58
C ASP A 553 61.42 -4.36 -2.09
N ALA A 554 60.19 -4.07 -2.54
CA ALA A 554 59.75 -2.71 -2.83
C ALA A 554 58.26 -2.49 -2.53
N LEU A 555 57.95 -1.32 -1.97
CA LEU A 555 56.60 -0.83 -1.77
C LEU A 555 56.23 0.19 -2.85
N ILE A 556 55.16 -0.09 -3.57
CA ILE A 556 54.71 0.66 -4.73
C ILE A 556 53.34 1.26 -4.41
N THR A 557 53.27 2.58 -4.30
CA THR A 557 52.01 3.30 -4.12
C THR A 557 51.62 3.98 -5.42
N ILE A 558 50.46 3.64 -5.97
CA ILE A 558 49.98 4.12 -7.26
C ILE A 558 48.47 4.35 -7.23
N THR A 559 47.96 5.25 -8.08
CA THR A 559 46.50 5.38 -8.22
C THR A 559 45.94 4.32 -9.15
N ASP A 560 44.69 3.88 -8.91
CA ASP A 560 43.96 2.96 -9.79
C ASP A 560 43.94 3.45 -11.25
N ARG A 561 43.79 4.78 -11.42
CA ARG A 561 43.86 5.44 -12.72
C ARG A 561 45.22 5.21 -13.39
N HIS A 562 46.33 5.56 -12.74
CA HIS A 562 47.66 5.46 -13.34
C HIS A 562 48.07 4.01 -13.61
N LEU A 563 47.72 3.09 -12.71
CA LEU A 563 48.00 1.67 -12.93
C LEU A 563 47.21 1.10 -14.12
N ASN A 564 45.97 1.55 -14.33
CA ASN A 564 45.20 1.20 -15.53
C ASN A 564 45.78 1.81 -16.82
N GLN A 565 46.43 2.98 -16.77
CA GLN A 565 47.13 3.54 -17.94
C GLN A 565 48.37 2.72 -18.29
N ILE A 566 49.11 2.25 -17.29
CA ILE A 566 50.24 1.33 -17.47
C ILE A 566 49.76 0.01 -18.09
N ALA A 567 48.64 -0.54 -17.60
CA ALA A 567 48.06 -1.77 -18.14
C ALA A 567 47.65 -1.67 -19.62
N ARG A 568 47.40 -0.45 -20.11
CA ARG A 568 47.00 -0.16 -21.50
C ARG A 568 48.16 0.28 -22.38
N ALA A 569 49.40 0.20 -21.89
CA ALA A 569 50.59 0.72 -22.55
C ALA A 569 50.54 2.24 -22.85
N GLU A 570 49.67 3.00 -22.17
CA GLU A 570 49.55 4.45 -22.40
C GLU A 570 50.74 5.23 -21.80
N ILE A 571 51.33 4.69 -20.72
CA ILE A 571 52.53 5.21 -20.04
C ILE A 571 53.38 4.05 -19.50
N GLY A 572 54.71 4.16 -19.54
CA GLY A 572 55.60 3.16 -18.93
C GLY A 572 55.71 3.30 -17.41
N LEU A 573 56.14 2.25 -16.69
CA LEU A 573 56.38 2.31 -15.24
C LEU A 573 57.49 3.31 -14.87
N THR A 574 58.59 3.31 -15.63
CA THR A 574 59.70 4.25 -15.45
C THR A 574 59.26 5.69 -15.70
N GLU A 575 58.48 5.91 -16.76
CA GLU A 575 57.91 7.21 -17.10
C GLU A 575 56.96 7.70 -16.00
N ALA A 576 56.08 6.83 -15.50
CA ALA A 576 55.19 7.15 -14.39
C ALA A 576 55.96 7.51 -13.12
N LYS A 577 57.11 6.88 -12.85
CA LYS A 577 58.00 7.18 -11.71
C LYS A 577 58.62 8.56 -11.85
N ILE A 578 59.16 8.88 -13.03
CA ILE A 578 59.73 10.20 -13.34
C ILE A 578 58.68 11.31 -13.21
N GLN A 579 57.46 11.07 -13.66
CA GLN A 579 56.35 12.03 -13.61
C GLN A 579 55.70 12.14 -12.20
N GLY A 580 56.22 11.44 -11.18
CA GLY A 580 55.66 11.45 -9.83
C GLY A 580 54.28 10.78 -9.70
N ARG A 581 53.87 9.98 -10.68
CA ARG A 581 52.57 9.29 -10.74
C ARG A 581 52.54 7.98 -9.95
N ILE A 582 53.71 7.46 -9.59
CA ILE A 582 53.96 6.30 -8.74
C ILE A 582 55.02 6.66 -7.70
N LYS A 583 54.79 6.30 -6.44
CA LYS A 583 55.78 6.40 -5.37
C LYS A 583 56.35 5.01 -5.12
N VAL A 584 57.67 4.88 -5.22
CA VAL A 584 58.37 3.61 -5.02
C VAL A 584 59.34 3.78 -3.86
N GLU A 585 59.17 2.96 -2.83
CA GLU A 585 60.13 2.76 -1.76
C GLU A 585 60.80 1.40 -2.03
N ASP A 586 61.97 1.43 -2.67
CA ASP A 586 62.70 0.25 -3.08
C ASP A 586 63.78 -0.07 -2.04
N PHE A 587 63.52 -1.07 -1.19
CA PHE A 587 64.37 -1.40 -0.05
C PHE A 587 65.59 -2.21 -0.46
N ASN A 588 65.46 -3.01 -1.53
CA ASN A 588 66.48 -3.96 -1.98
C ASN A 588 66.95 -3.73 -3.43
N ASN A 589 66.64 -2.57 -4.03
CA ASN A 589 66.96 -2.20 -5.42
C ASN A 589 66.44 -3.19 -6.46
N LYS A 590 65.23 -3.74 -6.25
CA LYS A 590 64.62 -4.76 -7.13
C LYS A 590 63.52 -4.24 -8.02
N PHE A 591 63.16 -2.96 -7.93
CA PHE A 591 62.05 -2.40 -8.72
C PHE A 591 62.26 -2.54 -10.24
N ASP A 592 63.50 -2.44 -10.73
CA ASP A 592 63.80 -2.55 -12.16
C ASP A 592 63.50 -3.95 -12.73
N HIS A 593 63.61 -5.02 -11.92
CA HIS A 593 63.17 -6.36 -12.34
C HIS A 593 61.67 -6.40 -12.63
N PHE A 594 60.87 -5.67 -11.83
CA PHE A 594 59.43 -5.57 -12.06
C PHE A 594 59.09 -4.70 -13.27
N VAL A 595 59.84 -3.60 -13.49
CA VAL A 595 59.68 -2.74 -14.67
C VAL A 595 59.90 -3.53 -15.96
N ASN A 596 60.98 -4.31 -16.02
CA ASN A 596 61.30 -5.11 -17.20
C ASN A 596 60.24 -6.18 -17.47
N LEU A 597 59.81 -6.92 -16.44
CA LEU A 597 58.72 -7.90 -16.56
C LEU A 597 57.43 -7.29 -17.11
N VAL A 598 57.01 -6.13 -16.60
CA VAL A 598 55.79 -5.47 -17.06
C VAL A 598 55.95 -4.93 -18.46
N THR A 599 57.15 -4.46 -18.83
CA THR A 599 57.46 -4.05 -20.20
C THR A 599 57.31 -5.23 -21.15
N ASP A 600 57.87 -6.39 -20.81
CA ASP A 600 57.72 -7.62 -21.61
C ASP A 600 56.25 -8.05 -21.74
N MET A 601 55.52 -8.04 -20.62
CA MET A 601 54.10 -8.41 -20.58
C MET A 601 53.21 -7.50 -21.45
N VAL A 602 53.56 -6.22 -21.57
CA VAL A 602 52.74 -5.22 -22.27
C VAL A 602 53.15 -5.07 -23.74
N THR A 603 54.38 -5.45 -24.10
CA THR A 603 54.93 -5.34 -25.47
C THR A 603 54.93 -6.65 -26.25
N GLY A 604 54.89 -7.80 -25.56
CA GLY A 604 54.74 -9.14 -26.16
C GLY A 604 53.29 -9.61 -26.19
#